data_AF-A0A2D6MVF8-F1
#
_entry.id   AF-A0A2D6MVF8-F1
#
_cell.length_a   1.000
_cell.length_b   1.000
_cell.length_c   1.000
_cell.angle_alpha   90.00
_cell.angle_beta   90.00
_cell.angle_gamma   90.00
#
_symmetry.space_group_name_H-M   'P 1'
#
loop_
_entity.id
_entity.type
_entity.pdbx_description
1 polymer ?
#
loop_
_entity_poly.entity_id
_entity_poly.type
_entity_poly.pdbx_seq_one_letter_code
_entity_poly.pdbx_strand_id
1 'polypeptide(L)'
;MTHASGKANDSGRSQSASDQRTQIRVFIHRDLATRSLILLILLLLFAACAADKMQMRLYPGPERSGEEIARLLVSESLEVQSINGEPIPRVSRIVRSGERGFDLLPGGYEVVLYYDEILAKSAAEDEVVQSELQLARLEIEAGQVVRLETRQVVDLDDARRLASDLRVTLVDVGSGKPIRQVIEVQPAVVSKPVVVRPILPNAKPGMESSASPSSPAPVVERVASREEPVTAEEQAPGEAQRRVPTIAPAPAPAPAPAPVAGASPAVHTLHLLKFWWERASSEERAAFRGWIDP
;
A
#
# COMPACT_ATOMS: atom_id res chain seq x y z
N MET A 1 -13.71 10.31 104.12
CA MET A 1 -12.48 9.54 103.87
C MET A 1 -12.84 8.29 103.09
N THR A 2 -11.96 7.88 102.16
CA THR A 2 -11.87 6.58 101.45
C THR A 2 -12.98 6.24 100.45
N HIS A 3 -12.71 6.38 99.15
CA HIS A 3 -12.22 5.37 98.16
C HIS A 3 -13.40 4.71 97.43
N ALA A 4 -13.58 4.95 96.11
CA ALA A 4 -13.07 4.14 94.98
C ALA A 4 -13.68 2.71 95.00
N SER A 5 -14.17 2.08 93.95
CA SER A 5 -13.83 2.06 92.52
C SER A 5 -14.84 1.11 91.85
N GLY A 6 -15.07 1.24 90.54
CA GLY A 6 -15.90 0.30 89.80
C GLY A 6 -15.92 0.58 88.31
N LYS A 7 -14.77 0.45 87.65
CA LYS A 7 -14.56 0.59 86.21
C LYS A 7 -14.46 -0.81 85.60
N ALA A 8 -15.39 -1.16 84.70
CA ALA A 8 -15.39 -2.32 83.82
C ALA A 8 -16.53 -2.06 82.80
N ASN A 9 -16.48 -2.29 81.49
CA ASN A 9 -15.58 -3.01 80.60
C ASN A 9 -16.12 -2.68 79.18
N ASP A 10 -15.40 -1.96 78.31
CA ASP A 10 -15.87 -1.73 76.93
C ASP A 10 -14.70 -1.42 75.96
N SER A 11 -13.84 -2.41 75.72
CA SER A 11 -12.73 -2.27 74.76
C SER A 11 -12.67 -3.38 73.70
N GLY A 12 -13.65 -4.29 73.66
CA GLY A 12 -13.60 -5.47 72.79
C GLY A 12 -14.28 -5.35 71.42
N ARG A 13 -15.14 -4.34 71.19
CA ARG A 13 -16.04 -4.32 70.02
C ARG A 13 -15.59 -3.44 68.85
N SER A 14 -14.64 -2.53 69.07
CA SER A 14 -14.24 -1.51 68.09
C SER A 14 -13.08 -1.92 67.18
N GLN A 15 -12.30 -2.97 67.52
CA GLN A 15 -11.16 -3.40 66.69
C GLN A 15 -11.54 -4.32 65.52
N SER A 16 -12.67 -5.03 65.57
CA SER A 16 -13.05 -5.99 64.51
C SER A 16 -13.67 -5.32 63.27
N ALA A 17 -14.32 -4.16 63.42
CA ALA A 17 -15.03 -3.49 62.31
C ALA A 17 -14.12 -2.59 61.44
N SER A 18 -13.01 -2.08 61.98
CA SER A 18 -12.05 -1.25 61.25
C SER A 18 -11.13 -2.08 60.35
N ASP A 19 -10.80 -3.30 60.76
CA ASP A 19 -9.90 -4.19 60.02
C ASP A 19 -10.58 -4.79 58.77
N GLN A 20 -11.86 -5.21 58.90
CA GLN A 20 -12.65 -5.71 57.76
C GLN A 20 -12.87 -4.68 56.65
N ARG A 21 -13.06 -3.39 56.99
CA ARG A 21 -13.28 -2.33 55.99
C ARG A 21 -12.02 -2.01 55.18
N THR A 22 -10.85 -2.27 55.74
CA THR A 22 -9.57 -2.03 55.07
C THR A 22 -9.24 -3.19 54.12
N GLN A 23 -9.53 -4.42 54.51
CA GLN A 23 -9.34 -5.62 53.67
C GLN A 23 -10.23 -5.63 52.41
N ILE A 24 -11.49 -5.17 52.50
CA ILE A 24 -12.42 -5.15 51.34
C ILE A 24 -12.01 -4.12 50.27
N ARG A 25 -11.43 -2.97 50.67
CA ARG A 25 -10.97 -1.93 49.73
C ARG A 25 -9.73 -2.37 48.95
N VAL A 26 -8.84 -3.14 49.55
CA VAL A 26 -7.61 -3.65 48.89
C VAL A 26 -7.95 -4.72 47.85
N PHE A 27 -8.93 -5.58 48.11
CA PHE A 27 -9.32 -6.64 47.18
C PHE A 27 -10.00 -6.10 45.91
N ILE A 28 -10.89 -5.11 46.04
CA ILE A 28 -11.58 -4.48 44.90
C ILE A 28 -10.61 -3.66 44.03
N HIS A 29 -9.64 -2.95 44.62
CA HIS A 29 -8.61 -2.24 43.86
C HIS A 29 -7.64 -3.17 43.13
N ARG A 30 -7.33 -4.32 43.73
CA ARG A 30 -6.41 -5.30 43.14
C ARG A 30 -7.06 -6.01 41.95
N ASP A 31 -8.33 -6.40 42.05
CA ASP A 31 -9.09 -6.98 40.93
C ASP A 31 -9.34 -5.99 39.78
N LEU A 32 -9.63 -4.72 40.10
CA LEU A 32 -9.85 -3.67 39.10
C LEU A 32 -8.53 -3.29 38.37
N ALA A 33 -7.40 -3.28 39.07
CA ALA A 33 -6.08 -3.04 38.48
C ALA A 33 -5.65 -4.21 37.57
N THR A 34 -5.84 -5.46 37.95
CA THR A 34 -5.54 -6.62 37.07
C THR A 34 -6.46 -6.67 35.85
N ARG A 35 -7.76 -6.37 36.00
CA ARG A 35 -8.69 -6.32 34.84
C ARG A 35 -8.34 -5.19 33.88
N SER A 36 -7.94 -4.03 34.41
CA SER A 36 -7.48 -2.90 33.58
C SER A 36 -6.16 -3.19 32.88
N LEU A 37 -5.22 -3.87 33.54
CA LEU A 37 -3.96 -4.31 32.95
C LEU A 37 -4.17 -5.37 31.85
N ILE A 38 -5.06 -6.36 32.08
CA ILE A 38 -5.41 -7.38 31.09
C ILE A 38 -6.10 -6.74 29.88
N LEU A 39 -7.02 -5.79 30.10
CA LEU A 39 -7.67 -5.03 29.02
C LEU A 39 -6.66 -4.21 28.22
N LEU A 40 -5.71 -3.55 28.87
CA LEU A 40 -4.65 -2.79 28.20
C LEU A 40 -3.76 -3.71 27.34
N ILE A 41 -3.35 -4.87 27.88
CA ILE A 41 -2.54 -5.86 27.15
C ILE A 41 -3.33 -6.42 25.96
N LEU A 42 -4.61 -6.72 26.14
CA LEU A 42 -5.48 -7.19 25.05
C LEU A 42 -5.59 -6.12 23.95
N LEU A 43 -5.77 -4.85 24.32
CA LEU A 43 -5.85 -3.73 23.37
C LEU A 43 -4.53 -3.54 22.59
N LEU A 44 -3.38 -3.74 23.25
CA LEU A 44 -2.05 -3.70 22.62
C LEU A 44 -1.84 -4.89 21.67
N LEU A 45 -2.32 -6.08 22.01
CA LEU A 45 -2.24 -7.26 21.13
C LEU A 45 -3.13 -7.13 19.88
N PHE A 46 -4.29 -6.47 20.00
CA PHE A 46 -5.16 -6.22 18.84
C PHE A 46 -4.58 -5.19 17.86
N ALA A 47 -3.86 -4.17 18.35
CA ALA A 47 -3.26 -3.15 17.48
C ALA A 47 -2.14 -3.69 16.57
N ALA A 48 -1.43 -4.74 16.99
CA ALA A 48 -0.30 -5.30 16.24
C ALA A 48 -0.71 -6.18 15.05
N CYS A 49 -1.96 -6.63 14.96
CA CYS A 49 -2.40 -7.64 13.98
C CYS A 49 -3.03 -7.05 12.70
N ALA A 50 -3.15 -5.72 12.60
CA ALA A 50 -3.85 -5.06 11.49
C ALA A 50 -2.94 -4.64 10.33
N ALA A 51 -1.64 -4.43 10.57
CA ALA A 51 -0.74 -3.82 9.58
C ALA A 51 -0.20 -4.78 8.51
N ASP A 52 -0.28 -6.09 8.74
CA ASP A 52 0.47 -7.09 7.96
C ASP A 52 -0.28 -7.64 6.72
N LYS A 53 -1.58 -7.33 6.59
CA LYS A 53 -2.48 -8.06 5.66
C LYS A 53 -2.45 -7.61 4.19
N MET A 54 -1.72 -6.54 3.84
CA MET A 54 -1.64 -6.05 2.44
C MET A 54 -0.23 -6.08 1.85
N GLN A 55 0.66 -6.85 2.46
CA GLN A 55 2.02 -7.07 1.96
C GLN A 55 2.10 -8.37 1.16
N MET A 56 2.62 -8.30 -0.06
CA MET A 56 2.85 -9.49 -0.90
C MET A 56 4.34 -9.65 -1.21
N ARG A 57 4.87 -10.85 -0.95
CA ARG A 57 6.26 -11.20 -1.31
C ARG A 57 6.35 -11.69 -2.74
N LEU A 58 7.14 -11.02 -3.57
CA LEU A 58 7.31 -11.31 -4.99
C LEU A 58 8.72 -11.82 -5.35
N TYR A 59 9.46 -12.34 -4.38
CA TYR A 59 10.75 -12.98 -4.61
C TYR A 59 10.76 -14.44 -4.14
N PRO A 60 11.51 -15.32 -4.83
CA PRO A 60 11.65 -16.72 -4.45
C PRO A 60 12.68 -16.90 -3.32
N GLY A 61 12.56 -18.02 -2.62
CA GLY A 61 13.53 -18.46 -1.60
C GLY A 61 13.10 -18.14 -0.16
N PRO A 62 14.04 -18.23 0.79
CA PRO A 62 13.76 -17.93 2.19
C PRO A 62 13.41 -16.46 2.37
N GLU A 63 12.65 -16.18 3.44
CA GLU A 63 12.40 -14.80 3.87
C GLU A 63 13.72 -14.09 4.18
N ARG A 64 13.81 -12.84 3.72
CA ARG A 64 14.98 -11.98 3.88
C ARG A 64 14.66 -10.85 4.85
N SER A 65 15.70 -10.30 5.47
CA SER A 65 15.53 -9.15 6.36
C SER A 65 15.10 -7.90 5.59
N GLY A 66 14.48 -6.94 6.29
CA GLY A 66 14.05 -5.66 5.70
C GLY A 66 15.17 -4.87 5.03
N GLU A 67 16.41 -5.05 5.47
CA GLU A 67 17.60 -4.38 4.92
C GLU A 67 18.09 -5.01 3.60
N GLU A 68 17.71 -6.26 3.35
CA GLU A 68 18.12 -7.01 2.15
C GLU A 68 17.07 -6.98 1.03
N ILE A 69 15.90 -6.43 1.31
CA ILE A 69 14.78 -6.32 0.37
C ILE A 69 14.51 -4.86 0.02
N ALA A 70 13.86 -4.67 -1.13
CA ALA A 70 13.22 -3.44 -1.51
C ALA A 70 11.72 -3.54 -1.22
N ARG A 71 11.07 -2.43 -0.88
CA ARG A 71 9.61 -2.38 -0.70
C ARG A 71 8.97 -1.31 -1.57
N LEU A 72 8.03 -1.75 -2.40
CA LEU A 72 7.17 -0.87 -3.19
C LEU A 72 5.80 -0.78 -2.54
N LEU A 73 5.41 0.41 -2.08
CA LEU A 73 4.07 0.75 -1.64
C LEU A 73 3.30 1.38 -2.81
N VAL A 74 2.03 1.04 -2.98
CA VAL A 74 1.17 1.59 -4.02
C VAL A 74 -0.06 2.18 -3.37
N SER A 75 -0.34 3.45 -3.68
CA SER A 75 -1.49 4.18 -3.13
C SER A 75 -2.83 3.55 -3.57
N GLU A 76 -3.87 3.76 -2.78
CA GLU A 76 -5.21 3.20 -3.01
C GLU A 76 -5.85 3.58 -4.35
N SER A 77 -5.48 4.76 -4.88
CA SER A 77 -5.94 5.27 -6.18
C SER A 77 -5.32 4.54 -7.38
N LEU A 78 -4.28 3.74 -7.16
CA LEU A 78 -3.54 3.02 -8.19
C LEU A 78 -3.76 1.51 -8.07
N GLU A 79 -3.93 0.85 -9.21
CA GLU A 79 -3.99 -0.60 -9.30
C GLU A 79 -2.82 -1.12 -10.13
N VAL A 80 -2.07 -2.09 -9.59
CA VAL A 80 -1.02 -2.80 -10.34
C VAL A 80 -1.63 -4.02 -11.01
N GLN A 81 -1.46 -4.11 -12.33
CA GLN A 81 -1.80 -5.28 -13.13
C GLN A 81 -0.67 -6.31 -13.14
N SER A 82 0.58 -5.87 -13.30
CA SER A 82 1.73 -6.78 -13.33
C SER A 82 3.02 -6.09 -12.87
N ILE A 83 3.96 -6.89 -12.35
CA ILE A 83 5.33 -6.47 -12.05
C ILE A 83 6.27 -7.44 -12.80
N ASN A 84 7.15 -6.92 -13.65
CA ASN A 84 8.06 -7.71 -14.50
C ASN A 84 7.33 -8.76 -15.35
N GLY A 85 6.11 -8.44 -15.80
CA GLY A 85 5.24 -9.34 -16.57
C GLY A 85 4.49 -10.39 -15.73
N GLU A 86 4.78 -10.51 -14.43
CA GLU A 86 4.03 -11.40 -13.54
C GLU A 86 2.71 -10.72 -13.11
N PRO A 87 1.55 -11.36 -13.34
CA PRO A 87 0.27 -10.76 -13.00
C PRO A 87 0.09 -10.64 -11.48
N ILE A 88 -0.35 -9.47 -11.05
CA ILE A 88 -0.70 -9.21 -9.66
C ILE A 88 -2.21 -9.45 -9.47
N PRO A 89 -2.63 -10.28 -8.49
CA PRO A 89 -4.04 -10.47 -8.20
C PRO A 89 -4.72 -9.15 -7.89
N ARG A 90 -5.80 -8.86 -8.61
CA ARG A 90 -6.63 -7.68 -8.35
C ARG A 90 -7.37 -7.89 -7.03
N VAL A 91 -7.37 -6.86 -6.20
CA VAL A 91 -8.27 -6.81 -5.03
C VAL A 91 -9.48 -5.98 -5.38
N SER A 92 -10.65 -6.41 -4.91
CA SER A 92 -11.87 -5.61 -5.06
C SER A 92 -11.68 -4.26 -4.36
N ARG A 93 -12.12 -3.18 -4.98
CA ARG A 93 -11.99 -1.81 -4.45
C ARG A 93 -12.67 -1.62 -3.08
N ILE A 94 -13.66 -2.47 -2.77
CA ILE A 94 -14.33 -2.48 -1.47
C ILE A 94 -13.37 -2.90 -0.35
N VAL A 95 -12.41 -3.77 -0.68
CA VAL A 95 -11.42 -4.34 0.26
C VAL A 95 -10.08 -3.60 0.17
N ARG A 96 -9.83 -2.90 -0.94
CA ARG A 96 -8.63 -2.09 -1.18
C ARG A 96 -8.70 -0.82 -0.34
N SER A 97 -8.36 -0.93 0.94
CA SER A 97 -8.21 0.22 1.84
C SER A 97 -6.73 0.46 2.13
N GLY A 98 -6.24 1.68 1.91
CA GLY A 98 -4.85 2.03 2.19
C GLY A 98 -3.86 1.50 1.14
N GLU A 99 -2.61 1.39 1.55
CA GLU A 99 -1.50 1.08 0.64
C GLU A 99 -1.34 -0.42 0.45
N ARG A 100 -1.11 -0.85 -0.79
CA ARG A 100 -0.64 -2.22 -1.05
C ARG A 100 0.86 -2.23 -1.08
N GLY A 101 1.48 -3.19 -0.40
CA GLY A 101 2.92 -3.32 -0.38
C GLY A 101 3.40 -4.57 -1.10
N PHE A 102 4.53 -4.44 -1.78
CA PHE A 102 5.22 -5.53 -2.47
C PHE A 102 6.65 -5.61 -1.96
N ASP A 103 7.01 -6.77 -1.39
CA ASP A 103 8.40 -7.07 -1.02
C ASP A 103 9.13 -7.65 -2.23
N LEU A 104 10.23 -7.00 -2.59
CA LEU A 104 10.98 -7.16 -3.82
C LEU A 104 12.47 -7.38 -3.50
N LEU A 105 13.23 -7.93 -4.45
CA LEU A 105 14.68 -7.85 -4.37
C LEU A 105 15.16 -6.46 -4.83
N PRO A 106 16.34 -6.00 -4.43
CA PRO A 106 16.90 -4.77 -4.99
C PRO A 106 17.10 -4.89 -6.52
N GLY A 107 16.72 -3.86 -7.29
CA GLY A 107 16.87 -3.86 -8.74
C GLY A 107 15.88 -2.99 -9.50
N GLY A 108 15.86 -3.18 -10.83
CA GLY A 108 14.93 -2.52 -11.75
C GLY A 108 13.64 -3.29 -11.95
N TYR A 109 12.53 -2.57 -12.09
CA TYR A 109 11.18 -3.11 -12.22
C TYR A 109 10.37 -2.44 -13.32
N GLU A 110 9.61 -3.25 -14.03
CA GLU A 110 8.57 -2.83 -14.98
C GLU A 110 7.19 -3.07 -14.35
N VAL A 111 6.53 -1.99 -13.93
CA VAL A 111 5.24 -2.04 -13.25
C VAL A 111 4.15 -1.57 -14.21
N VAL A 112 3.23 -2.45 -14.57
CA VAL A 112 2.05 -2.10 -15.36
C VAL A 112 0.92 -1.77 -14.40
N LEU A 113 0.39 -0.56 -14.49
CA LEU A 113 -0.58 -0.03 -13.53
C LEU A 113 -1.58 0.92 -14.19
N TYR A 114 -2.64 1.26 -13.48
CA TYR A 114 -3.61 2.25 -13.92
C TYR A 114 -4.28 2.92 -12.72
N TYR A 115 -4.82 4.13 -12.92
CA TYR A 115 -5.60 4.85 -11.93
C TYR A 115 -7.05 4.35 -11.92
N ASP A 116 -7.63 4.22 -10.73
CA ASP A 116 -8.92 3.56 -10.57
C ASP A 116 -9.68 4.02 -9.33
N GLU A 117 -10.66 4.93 -9.45
CA GLU A 117 -11.39 5.49 -8.30
C GLU A 117 -12.91 5.55 -8.53
N ILE A 118 -13.67 5.68 -7.44
CA ILE A 118 -15.11 5.96 -7.47
C ILE A 118 -15.35 7.32 -6.85
N LEU A 119 -16.05 8.19 -7.58
CA LEU A 119 -16.39 9.52 -7.12
C LEU A 119 -17.89 9.75 -7.29
N ALA A 120 -18.46 10.50 -6.35
CA ALA A 120 -19.85 10.94 -6.45
C ALA A 120 -20.01 11.87 -7.65
N LYS A 121 -20.90 11.51 -8.57
CA LYS A 121 -21.35 12.37 -9.68
C LYS A 121 -22.50 13.26 -9.27
N SER A 122 -23.36 12.76 -8.39
CA SER A 122 -24.42 13.51 -7.74
C SER A 122 -24.68 12.95 -6.33
N ALA A 123 -25.66 13.49 -5.60
CA ALA A 123 -26.02 12.99 -4.28
C ALA A 123 -26.53 11.52 -4.28
N ALA A 124 -26.93 10.99 -5.44
CA ALA A 124 -27.50 9.65 -5.57
C ALA A 124 -26.77 8.76 -6.58
N GLU A 125 -25.79 9.29 -7.30
CA GLU A 125 -25.08 8.60 -8.39
C GLU A 125 -23.57 8.70 -8.20
N ASP A 126 -22.90 7.57 -8.38
CA ASP A 126 -21.45 7.46 -8.38
C ASP A 126 -20.94 7.15 -9.79
N GLU A 127 -19.70 7.54 -10.06
CA GLU A 127 -19.01 7.29 -11.32
C GLU A 127 -17.65 6.62 -11.05
N VAL A 128 -17.36 5.58 -11.82
CA VAL A 128 -16.01 4.99 -11.87
C VAL A 128 -15.19 5.76 -12.88
N VAL A 129 -14.08 6.33 -12.41
CA VAL A 129 -13.07 6.94 -13.25
C VAL A 129 -11.85 6.04 -13.29
N GLN A 130 -11.43 5.67 -14.49
CA GLN A 130 -10.33 4.73 -14.73
C GLN A 130 -9.44 5.25 -15.85
N SER A 131 -8.12 5.14 -15.70
CA SER A 131 -7.16 5.44 -16.77
C SER A 131 -6.91 4.22 -17.67
N GLU A 132 -6.28 4.48 -18.81
CA GLU A 132 -5.59 3.43 -19.57
C GLU A 132 -4.43 2.83 -18.76
N LEU A 133 -3.99 1.63 -19.16
CA LEU A 133 -2.81 0.98 -18.59
C LEU A 133 -1.54 1.73 -18.96
N GLN A 134 -0.69 1.92 -17.97
CA GLN A 134 0.59 2.59 -18.09
C GLN A 134 1.72 1.68 -17.61
N LEU A 135 2.84 1.69 -18.33
CA LEU A 135 4.08 1.08 -17.87
C LEU A 135 4.88 2.11 -17.04
N ALA A 136 5.36 1.72 -15.87
CA ALA A 136 6.27 2.50 -15.04
C ALA A 136 7.57 1.73 -14.84
N ARG A 137 8.69 2.33 -15.21
CA ARG A 137 10.03 1.78 -14.96
C ARG A 137 10.61 2.43 -13.71
N LEU A 138 11.00 1.61 -12.75
CA LEU A 138 11.51 2.07 -11.46
C LEU A 138 12.74 1.26 -11.01
N GLU A 139 13.62 1.88 -10.23
CA GLU A 139 14.77 1.22 -9.59
C GLU A 139 14.66 1.39 -8.08
N ILE A 140 14.81 0.29 -7.33
CA ILE A 140 14.70 0.31 -5.86
C ILE A 140 15.91 -0.41 -5.27
N GLU A 141 16.59 0.23 -4.32
CA GLU A 141 17.77 -0.31 -3.66
C GLU A 141 17.39 -1.15 -2.42
N ALA A 142 18.39 -1.86 -1.86
CA ALA A 142 18.22 -2.63 -0.64
C ALA A 142 17.89 -1.72 0.55
N GLY A 143 16.92 -2.13 1.36
CA GLY A 143 16.43 -1.38 2.50
C GLY A 143 15.57 -0.17 2.14
N GLN A 144 15.38 0.14 0.85
CA GLN A 144 14.52 1.26 0.45
C GLN A 144 13.04 0.86 0.53
N VAL A 145 12.26 1.83 1.03
CA VAL A 145 10.80 1.78 0.99
C VAL A 145 10.34 2.97 0.16
N VAL A 146 9.79 2.69 -1.01
CA VAL A 146 9.29 3.70 -1.94
C VAL A 146 7.80 3.57 -2.12
N ARG A 147 7.13 4.69 -2.39
CA ARG A 147 5.68 4.79 -2.58
C ARG A 147 5.40 5.31 -3.97
N LEU A 148 4.58 4.59 -4.72
CA LEU A 148 4.02 5.05 -5.97
C LEU A 148 2.67 5.70 -5.69
N GLU A 149 2.54 6.97 -6.05
CA GLU A 149 1.34 7.75 -5.80
C GLU A 149 0.98 8.65 -6.98
N THR A 150 -0.27 9.12 -6.99
CA THR A 150 -0.72 10.21 -7.85
C THR A 150 -0.82 11.49 -7.03
N ARG A 151 -0.95 12.63 -7.72
CA ARG A 151 -1.47 13.84 -7.04
C ARG A 151 -2.84 13.54 -6.42
N GLN A 152 -3.18 14.30 -5.38
CA GLN A 152 -4.51 14.24 -4.78
C GLN A 152 -5.57 14.72 -5.79
N VAL A 153 -6.67 13.98 -5.85
CA VAL A 153 -7.85 14.30 -6.65
C VAL A 153 -8.84 15.06 -5.78
N VAL A 154 -9.35 16.18 -6.28
CA VAL A 154 -10.26 17.05 -5.52
C VAL A 154 -11.74 16.77 -5.85
N ASP A 155 -12.03 16.50 -7.13
CA ASP A 155 -13.39 16.31 -7.63
C ASP A 155 -13.42 15.38 -8.85
N LEU A 156 -14.62 15.09 -9.34
CA LEU A 156 -14.86 14.19 -10.47
C LEU A 156 -14.20 14.67 -11.78
N ASP A 157 -14.21 15.98 -12.06
CA ASP A 157 -13.59 16.50 -13.28
C ASP A 157 -12.07 16.44 -13.20
N ASP A 158 -11.52 16.67 -12.02
CA ASP A 158 -10.11 16.50 -11.71
C ASP A 158 -9.66 15.04 -11.84
N ALA A 159 -10.47 14.10 -11.36
CA ALA A 159 -10.26 12.66 -11.52
C ALA A 159 -10.20 12.28 -13.00
N ARG A 160 -11.15 12.77 -13.81
CA ARG A 160 -11.19 12.50 -15.26
C ARG A 160 -9.96 13.04 -15.97
N ARG A 161 -9.49 14.24 -15.60
CA ARG A 161 -8.23 14.81 -16.13
C ARG A 161 -7.03 13.94 -15.77
N LEU A 162 -6.92 13.53 -14.50
CA LEU A 162 -5.85 12.61 -14.07
C LEU A 162 -5.91 11.28 -14.82
N ALA A 163 -7.10 10.71 -15.03
CA ALA A 163 -7.25 9.46 -15.76
C ALA A 163 -6.87 9.58 -17.24
N SER A 164 -7.13 10.73 -17.87
CA SER A 164 -6.76 10.97 -19.27
C SER A 164 -5.27 11.22 -19.50
N ASP A 165 -4.56 11.75 -18.49
CA ASP A 165 -3.12 12.01 -18.51
C ASP A 165 -2.53 11.55 -17.17
N LEU A 166 -2.44 10.23 -17.00
CA LEU A 166 -1.98 9.64 -15.74
C LEU A 166 -0.53 10.04 -15.49
N ARG A 167 -0.29 10.71 -14.36
CA ARG A 167 1.04 11.01 -13.84
C ARG A 167 1.21 10.39 -12.48
N VAL A 168 2.22 9.53 -12.37
CA VAL A 168 2.62 8.90 -11.11
C VAL A 168 3.94 9.51 -10.64
N THR A 169 4.14 9.52 -9.33
CA THR A 169 5.35 9.96 -8.66
C THR A 169 5.86 8.83 -7.77
N LEU A 170 7.16 8.59 -7.79
CA LEU A 170 7.81 7.68 -6.86
C LEU A 170 8.39 8.52 -5.71
N VAL A 171 7.99 8.22 -4.49
CA VAL A 171 8.38 8.95 -3.27
C VAL A 171 9.14 8.03 -2.35
N ASP A 172 10.33 8.45 -1.92
CA ASP A 172 11.04 7.74 -0.87
C ASP A 172 10.33 7.96 0.48
N VAL A 173 9.93 6.88 1.15
CA VAL A 173 9.11 6.96 2.36
C VAL A 173 9.90 7.51 3.55
N GLY A 174 11.20 7.25 3.61
CA GLY A 174 12.06 7.73 4.71
C GLY A 174 12.26 9.25 4.69
N SER A 175 12.47 9.82 3.51
CA SER A 175 12.72 11.25 3.29
C SER A 175 11.48 12.06 2.93
N GLY A 176 10.41 11.40 2.47
CA GLY A 176 9.20 12.03 1.94
C GLY A 176 9.41 12.82 0.65
N LYS A 177 10.56 12.64 -0.02
CA LYS A 177 10.90 13.38 -1.24
C LYS A 177 10.61 12.56 -2.49
N PRO A 178 10.15 13.22 -3.57
CA PRO A 178 10.04 12.55 -4.85
C PRO A 178 11.43 12.12 -5.33
N ILE A 179 11.55 10.86 -5.71
CA ILE A 179 12.70 10.33 -6.41
C ILE A 179 12.64 10.88 -7.84
N ARG A 180 13.69 11.57 -8.26
CA ARG A 180 13.82 12.10 -9.63
C ARG A 180 14.14 10.95 -10.60
N GLN A 181 13.21 10.02 -10.75
CA GLN A 181 13.26 9.00 -11.78
C GLN A 181 12.30 9.40 -12.91
N VAL A 182 12.76 9.22 -14.15
CA VAL A 182 11.89 9.36 -15.32
C VAL A 182 10.99 8.14 -15.35
N ILE A 183 9.77 8.28 -14.85
CA ILE A 183 8.75 7.24 -15.03
C ILE A 183 8.24 7.40 -16.46
N GLU A 184 8.71 6.54 -17.34
CA GLU A 184 8.28 6.52 -18.74
C GLU A 184 6.88 5.91 -18.84
N VAL A 185 5.88 6.73 -18.60
CA VAL A 185 4.47 6.38 -18.66
C VAL A 185 4.04 6.25 -20.12
N GLN A 186 4.07 5.02 -20.65
CA GLN A 186 3.58 4.69 -21.99
C GLN A 186 2.34 3.80 -21.92
N PRO A 187 1.39 3.96 -22.87
CA PRO A 187 0.26 3.05 -23.00
C PRO A 187 0.78 1.61 -23.09
N ALA A 188 0.40 0.77 -22.13
CA ALA A 188 0.82 -0.62 -22.15
C ALA A 188 0.13 -1.34 -23.31
N VAL A 189 0.87 -1.65 -24.37
CA VAL A 189 0.39 -2.55 -25.43
C VAL A 189 0.42 -3.96 -24.87
N VAL A 190 -0.69 -4.38 -24.24
CA VAL A 190 -0.90 -5.78 -23.86
C VAL A 190 -1.01 -6.58 -25.15
N SER A 191 0.12 -7.05 -25.64
CA SER A 191 0.17 -8.03 -26.72
C SER A 191 -0.51 -9.29 -26.19
N LYS A 192 -1.72 -9.59 -26.70
CA LYS A 192 -2.42 -10.85 -26.42
C LYS A 192 -1.41 -11.99 -26.52
N PRO A 193 -1.36 -12.93 -25.55
CA PRO A 193 -0.42 -14.04 -25.64
C PRO A 193 -0.66 -14.79 -26.95
N VAL A 194 0.33 -14.75 -27.84
CA VAL A 194 0.36 -15.64 -29.00
C VAL A 194 0.44 -17.05 -28.41
N VAL A 195 -0.66 -17.80 -28.50
CA VAL A 195 -0.68 -19.22 -28.18
C VAL A 195 0.19 -19.91 -29.23
N VAL A 196 1.49 -20.02 -28.94
CA VAL A 196 2.36 -20.95 -29.66
C VAL A 196 1.92 -22.33 -29.22
N ARG A 197 1.06 -22.96 -30.03
CA ARG A 197 0.75 -24.38 -29.86
C ARG A 197 2.07 -25.16 -30.01
N PRO A 198 2.51 -25.94 -29.01
CA PRO A 198 3.65 -26.81 -29.19
C PRO A 198 3.26 -27.88 -30.21
N ILE A 199 3.90 -27.84 -31.38
CA ILE A 199 3.82 -28.93 -32.37
C ILE A 199 4.62 -30.10 -31.78
N LEU A 200 3.92 -31.11 -31.25
CA LEU A 200 4.56 -32.38 -30.95
C LEU A 200 5.03 -33.06 -32.26
N PRO A 201 6.26 -33.59 -32.32
CA PRO A 201 6.72 -34.39 -33.44
C PRO A 201 6.35 -35.86 -33.21
N ASN A 202 5.43 -36.40 -34.03
CA ASN A 202 5.55 -37.74 -34.64
C ASN A 202 4.26 -38.18 -35.33
N ALA A 203 4.27 -38.15 -36.66
CA ALA A 203 3.77 -39.24 -37.51
C ALA A 203 4.30 -39.02 -38.94
N LYS A 204 5.01 -40.02 -39.48
CA LYS A 204 5.31 -40.21 -40.90
C LYS A 204 4.81 -41.63 -41.27
N PRO A 205 4.57 -42.01 -42.54
CA PRO A 205 4.72 -41.23 -43.78
C PRO A 205 3.55 -41.32 -44.77
N GLY A 206 3.37 -40.27 -45.58
CA GLY A 206 2.55 -40.28 -46.79
C GLY A 206 2.93 -39.10 -47.68
N MET A 207 3.49 -39.41 -48.86
CA MET A 207 3.52 -38.65 -50.13
C MET A 207 2.41 -37.58 -50.26
N GLU A 208 2.54 -36.40 -50.86
CA GLU A 208 3.44 -35.64 -51.74
C GLU A 208 3.19 -34.15 -51.36
N SER A 209 4.01 -33.13 -51.59
CA SER A 209 4.45 -32.60 -52.87
C SER A 209 5.18 -31.28 -52.58
N SER A 210 6.32 -31.12 -53.22
CA SER A 210 7.06 -29.90 -53.58
C SER A 210 6.53 -28.53 -53.15
N ALA A 211 7.35 -27.76 -52.41
CA ALA A 211 8.20 -26.71 -53.00
C ALA A 211 8.64 -25.69 -51.93
N SER A 212 9.95 -25.61 -51.72
CA SER A 212 10.63 -24.42 -51.20
C SER A 212 10.75 -23.40 -52.34
N PRO A 213 10.89 -22.10 -52.06
CA PRO A 213 12.26 -21.59 -52.05
C PRO A 213 12.57 -20.57 -50.95
N SER A 214 13.74 -20.78 -50.36
CA SER A 214 14.84 -19.82 -50.22
C SER A 214 14.60 -18.43 -49.62
N SER A 215 15.27 -18.23 -48.48
CA SER A 215 15.79 -16.94 -48.01
C SER A 215 16.69 -16.28 -49.07
N PRO A 216 16.97 -14.96 -48.99
CA PRO A 216 18.18 -14.57 -48.26
C PRO A 216 18.06 -13.28 -47.42
N ALA A 217 18.92 -13.24 -46.39
CA ALA A 217 19.30 -12.06 -45.61
C ALA A 217 19.94 -10.95 -46.46
N PRO A 218 20.17 -9.78 -45.85
CA PRO A 218 21.42 -9.05 -46.08
C PRO A 218 22.25 -8.88 -44.81
N VAL A 219 23.55 -8.99 -45.02
CA VAL A 219 24.69 -8.76 -44.13
C VAL A 219 25.29 -7.37 -44.49
N VAL A 220 26.04 -6.79 -43.55
CA VAL A 220 27.02 -5.68 -43.69
C VAL A 220 26.34 -4.29 -43.68
N GLU A 221 26.66 -3.36 -42.77
CA GLU A 221 27.95 -2.67 -42.75
C GLU A 221 28.34 -2.07 -41.38
N ARG A 222 29.55 -2.42 -40.98
CA ARG A 222 30.31 -1.89 -39.85
C ARG A 222 31.22 -0.80 -40.41
N VAL A 223 31.08 0.43 -39.94
CA VAL A 223 32.13 1.45 -40.06
C VAL A 223 32.61 1.79 -38.65
N ALA A 224 33.84 1.38 -38.37
CA ALA A 224 34.67 1.90 -37.31
C ALA A 224 35.73 2.78 -37.95
N SER A 225 36.04 3.91 -37.32
CA SER A 225 37.34 4.62 -37.26
C SER A 225 37.10 5.92 -36.46
N ARG A 226 37.65 6.11 -35.23
CA ARG A 226 39.05 6.48 -34.90
C ARG A 226 39.26 8.00 -35.14
N GLU A 227 39.80 8.89 -34.30
CA GLU A 227 40.71 8.97 -33.12
C GLU A 227 40.34 10.30 -32.37
N GLU A 228 40.29 10.39 -31.03
CA GLU A 228 41.28 10.98 -30.08
C GLU A 228 41.94 12.34 -30.46
N PRO A 229 42.53 13.13 -29.52
CA PRO A 229 42.19 13.43 -28.12
C PRO A 229 42.31 14.96 -27.82
N VAL A 230 41.86 15.43 -26.66
CA VAL A 230 42.44 16.65 -26.06
C VAL A 230 42.50 16.55 -24.55
N THR A 231 43.73 16.69 -24.08
CA THR A 231 44.24 16.65 -22.72
C THR A 231 44.04 18.00 -22.02
N ALA A 232 43.72 17.92 -20.73
CA ALA A 232 43.96 18.86 -19.63
C ALA A 232 43.40 20.29 -19.72
N GLU A 233 42.66 20.71 -18.67
CA GLU A 233 43.26 21.61 -17.70
C GLU A 233 42.52 21.61 -16.35
N GLU A 234 43.34 21.50 -15.32
CA GLU A 234 43.07 21.59 -13.90
C GLU A 234 43.00 23.05 -13.48
N GLN A 235 41.96 23.48 -12.76
CA GLN A 235 42.05 24.60 -11.81
C GLN A 235 40.78 24.75 -10.95
N ALA A 236 40.88 24.27 -9.71
CA ALA A 236 40.35 24.97 -8.52
C ALA A 236 41.37 26.08 -8.15
N PRO A 237 41.06 27.16 -7.39
CA PRO A 237 40.36 27.11 -6.09
C PRO A 237 39.42 28.30 -5.80
N GLY A 238 38.65 28.22 -4.71
CA GLY A 238 37.93 29.40 -4.20
C GLY A 238 36.99 29.10 -3.05
N GLU A 239 37.49 29.24 -1.82
CA GLU A 239 36.73 29.35 -0.58
C GLU A 239 35.62 30.40 -0.65
N ALA A 240 34.42 30.09 -0.11
CA ALA A 240 33.65 31.03 0.71
C ALA A 240 32.46 30.36 1.41
N GLN A 241 32.59 30.31 2.74
CA GLN A 241 31.55 30.65 3.72
C GLN A 241 30.37 29.68 3.96
N ARG A 242 30.55 28.90 5.04
CA ARG A 242 29.50 28.48 5.97
C ARG A 242 28.51 29.62 6.24
N ARG A 243 27.24 29.41 5.90
CA ARG A 243 26.12 30.06 6.59
C ARG A 243 25.33 28.98 7.33
N VAL A 244 25.26 29.15 8.65
CA VAL A 244 24.37 28.42 9.55
C VAL A 244 22.95 28.92 9.29
N PRO A 245 21.95 28.07 8.96
CA PRO A 245 20.57 28.52 8.92
C PRO A 245 20.01 28.59 10.34
N THR A 246 19.60 29.79 10.72
CA THR A 246 18.76 30.08 11.89
C THR A 246 17.40 29.39 11.71
N ILE A 247 17.04 28.54 12.67
CA ILE A 247 15.72 27.89 12.73
C ILE A 247 14.70 28.90 13.26
N ALA A 248 13.70 29.25 12.46
CA ALA A 248 12.49 29.93 12.90
C ALA A 248 11.47 28.90 13.44
N PRO A 249 10.71 29.22 14.51
CA PRO A 249 9.74 28.30 15.08
C PRO A 249 8.52 28.10 14.16
N ALA A 250 8.02 26.87 14.12
CA ALA A 250 6.90 26.41 13.29
C ALA A 250 5.56 27.08 13.66
N PRO A 251 4.68 27.40 12.68
CA PRO A 251 3.31 27.80 12.95
C PRO A 251 2.45 26.61 13.40
N ALA A 252 1.52 26.88 14.31
CA ALA A 252 0.59 25.91 14.88
C ALA A 252 -0.35 25.26 13.82
N PRO A 253 -0.80 24.01 14.03
CA PRO A 253 -1.68 23.32 13.10
C PRO A 253 -3.08 23.94 13.07
N ALA A 254 -3.61 24.14 11.86
CA ALA A 254 -4.98 24.56 11.62
C ALA A 254 -5.99 23.44 12.00
N PRO A 255 -7.18 23.78 12.52
CA PRO A 255 -8.22 22.79 12.86
C PRO A 255 -8.80 22.15 11.59
N ALA A 256 -9.09 20.84 11.68
CA ALA A 256 -9.68 20.05 10.61
C ALA A 256 -11.09 20.55 10.21
N PRO A 257 -11.47 20.47 8.91
CA PRO A 257 -12.81 20.83 8.46
C PRO A 257 -13.86 19.83 8.97
N ALA A 258 -14.99 20.34 9.46
CA ALA A 258 -16.13 19.55 9.90
C ALA A 258 -16.79 18.81 8.72
N PRO A 259 -17.39 17.63 8.95
CA PRO A 259 -18.08 16.87 7.90
C PRO A 259 -19.31 17.63 7.38
N VAL A 260 -19.41 17.71 6.05
CA VAL A 260 -20.58 18.20 5.33
C VAL A 260 -21.80 17.32 5.63
N ALA A 261 -22.84 17.93 6.18
CA ALA A 261 -24.15 17.33 6.38
C ALA A 261 -24.88 17.22 5.03
N GLY A 262 -25.45 16.05 4.70
CA GLY A 262 -26.32 15.96 3.52
C GLY A 262 -26.84 14.60 3.07
N ALA A 263 -26.27 13.48 3.49
CA ALA A 263 -26.81 12.15 3.17
C ALA A 263 -26.76 11.24 4.40
N SER A 264 -27.87 10.53 4.69
CA SER A 264 -27.81 9.46 5.68
C SER A 264 -26.79 8.43 5.20
N PRO A 265 -25.76 8.10 6.01
CA PRO A 265 -24.67 7.21 5.58
C PRO A 265 -25.19 5.87 5.07
N ALA A 266 -26.27 5.35 5.66
CA ALA A 266 -26.92 4.11 5.23
C ALA A 266 -27.46 4.15 3.79
N VAL A 267 -27.96 5.29 3.31
CA VAL A 267 -28.45 5.44 1.93
C VAL A 267 -27.27 5.49 0.97
N HIS A 268 -26.23 6.25 1.31
CA HIS A 268 -25.02 6.31 0.50
C HIS A 268 -24.32 4.94 0.39
N THR A 269 -24.21 4.20 1.49
CA THR A 269 -23.66 2.83 1.49
C THR A 269 -24.48 1.88 0.62
N LEU A 270 -25.81 1.97 0.64
CA LEU A 270 -26.67 1.12 -0.19
C LEU A 270 -26.52 1.43 -1.69
N HIS A 271 -26.38 2.71 -2.04
CA HIS A 271 -26.12 3.12 -3.42
C HIS A 271 -24.77 2.60 -3.92
N LEU A 272 -23.71 2.72 -3.10
CA LEU A 272 -22.41 2.13 -3.39
C LEU A 272 -22.52 0.61 -3.59
N LEU A 273 -23.16 -0.11 -2.67
CA LEU A 273 -23.36 -1.57 -2.78
C LEU A 273 -24.08 -1.96 -4.07
N LYS A 274 -25.12 -1.23 -4.46
CA LYS A 274 -25.86 -1.48 -5.69
C LYS A 274 -24.99 -1.22 -6.93
N PHE A 275 -24.25 -0.10 -6.94
CA PHE A 275 -23.31 0.23 -8.00
C PHE A 275 -22.28 -0.88 -8.21
N TRP A 276 -21.71 -1.42 -7.13
CA TRP A 276 -20.74 -2.51 -7.20
C TRP A 276 -21.35 -3.81 -7.73
N TRP A 277 -22.56 -4.16 -7.28
CA TRP A 277 -23.23 -5.38 -7.72
C TRP A 277 -23.46 -5.37 -9.24
N GLU A 278 -23.90 -4.24 -9.80
CA GLU A 278 -24.17 -4.09 -11.23
C GLU A 278 -22.92 -4.23 -12.10
N ARG A 279 -21.74 -3.91 -11.55
CA ARG A 279 -20.46 -3.94 -12.28
C ARG A 279 -19.61 -5.19 -12.03
N ALA A 280 -19.90 -5.98 -10.99
CA ALA A 280 -19.26 -7.26 -10.73
C ALA A 280 -19.46 -8.25 -11.89
N SER A 281 -18.41 -9.00 -12.21
CA SER A 281 -18.43 -10.09 -13.20
C SER A 281 -19.31 -11.26 -12.74
N SER A 282 -19.66 -12.15 -13.68
CA SER A 282 -20.42 -13.36 -13.37
C SER A 282 -19.70 -14.28 -12.37
N GLU A 283 -18.37 -14.31 -12.42
CA GLU A 283 -17.52 -15.09 -11.52
C GLU A 283 -17.51 -14.49 -10.11
N GLU A 284 -17.32 -13.18 -9.97
CA GLU A 284 -17.35 -12.48 -8.67
C GLU A 284 -18.73 -12.60 -8.01
N ARG A 285 -19.82 -12.46 -8.78
CA ARG A 285 -21.19 -12.67 -8.26
C ARG A 285 -21.41 -14.13 -7.82
N ALA A 286 -20.78 -15.10 -8.48
CA ALA A 286 -20.87 -16.51 -8.09
C ALA A 286 -20.08 -16.79 -6.80
N ALA A 287 -18.87 -16.26 -6.68
CA ALA A 287 -18.06 -16.34 -5.47
C ALA A 287 -18.79 -15.72 -4.27
N PHE A 288 -19.42 -14.56 -4.45
CA PHE A 288 -20.22 -13.92 -3.40
C PHE A 288 -21.42 -14.76 -2.94
N ARG A 289 -22.14 -15.40 -3.89
CA ARG A 289 -23.23 -16.32 -3.54
C ARG A 289 -22.74 -17.54 -2.76
N GLY A 290 -21.59 -18.10 -3.14
CA GLY A 290 -20.98 -19.22 -2.42
C GLY A 290 -20.52 -18.88 -1.00
N TRP A 291 -20.39 -17.58 -0.67
CA TRP A 291 -20.12 -17.13 0.70
C TRP A 291 -21.39 -16.96 1.55
N ILE A 292 -22.53 -16.64 0.92
CA ILE A 292 -23.83 -16.45 1.62
C ILE A 292 -24.50 -17.80 1.93
N ASP A 293 -24.32 -18.79 1.06
CA ASP A 293 -24.85 -20.15 1.23
C ASP A 293 -23.71 -21.12 1.62
N PRO A 294 -23.31 -21.20 2.90
CA PRO A 294 -22.28 -22.14 3.37
C PRO A 294 -22.72 -23.62 3.33
#